data_AF-B4IQ08-F1
#
_entry.id   AF-B4IQ08-F1
#
_cell.length_a   1.000
_cell.length_b   1.000
_cell.length_c   1.000
_cell.angle_alpha   90.00
_cell.angle_beta   90.00
_cell.angle_gamma   90.00
#
_symmetry.space_group_name_H-M   'P 1'
#
loop_
_entity.id
_entity.type
_entity.pdbx_description
1 polymer ?
#
loop_
_entity_poly.entity_id
_entity_poly.type
_entity_poly.pdbx_seq_one_letter_code
_entity_poly.pdbx_strand_id
1 'polypeptide(L)'
;MNIICEMEYFGLEHWTPNQKESQTRQWINLRNRLSGDSGSSGSGIQLMLALRVKFWVPVHFILQESVRNLFYMQARRDLLEGRLTAPDWSGAAKLAALLCQADGLRFNESSLKADCSCG
;
A
#
# COMPACT_ATOMS: atom_id res chain seq x y z
N MET A 1 -26.16 13.64 -6.33
CA MET A 1 -24.75 13.47 -6.74
C MET A 1 -24.38 12.02 -6.51
N ASN A 2 -24.21 11.22 -7.57
CA ASN A 2 -23.80 9.84 -7.45
C ASN A 2 -22.28 9.81 -7.23
N ILE A 3 -21.85 10.02 -5.99
CA ILE A 3 -20.44 9.89 -5.63
C ILE A 3 -20.16 8.39 -5.67
N ILE A 4 -19.51 7.93 -6.75
CA ILE A 4 -18.92 6.61 -6.79
C ILE A 4 -17.86 6.62 -5.69
N CYS A 5 -18.08 5.81 -4.65
CA CYS A 5 -17.20 5.75 -3.50
C CYS A 5 -16.84 4.29 -3.30
N GLU A 6 -15.71 3.87 -3.85
CA GLU A 6 -15.23 2.48 -3.80
C GLU A 6 -14.63 2.13 -2.42
N MET A 7 -15.22 2.68 -1.36
CA MET A 7 -14.76 2.54 0.03
C MET A 7 -14.84 1.10 0.54
N GLU A 8 -15.71 0.27 -0.05
CA GLU A 8 -15.89 -1.13 0.32
C GLU A 8 -14.64 -1.98 0.12
N TYR A 9 -13.73 -1.57 -0.76
CA TYR A 9 -12.45 -2.25 -0.98
C TYR A 9 -11.43 -2.00 0.12
N PHE A 10 -11.65 -0.97 0.94
CA PHE A 10 -10.71 -0.55 1.97
C PHE A 10 -11.17 -0.91 3.38
N GLY A 11 -10.21 -0.96 4.30
CA GLY A 11 -10.46 -1.04 5.72
C GLY A 11 -9.46 -0.20 6.50
N LEU A 12 -9.77 0.05 7.77
CA LEU A 12 -8.85 0.69 8.70
C LEU A 12 -8.24 -0.36 9.62
N GLU A 13 -6.95 -0.25 9.85
CA GLU A 13 -6.21 -0.99 10.87
C GLU A 13 -5.56 -0.02 11.86
N HIS A 14 -5.32 -0.49 13.09
CA HIS A 14 -4.49 0.26 14.04
C HIS A 14 -3.05 0.29 13.53
N TRP A 15 -2.44 1.48 13.53
CA TRP A 15 -1.05 1.67 13.15
C TRP A 15 -0.26 2.17 14.36
N THR A 16 0.96 1.67 14.52
CA THR A 16 1.91 2.28 15.46
C THR A 16 3.29 2.37 14.80
N PRO A 17 4.08 3.42 15.09
CA PRO A 17 5.32 3.71 14.37
C PRO A 17 6.41 2.62 14.47
N ASN A 18 6.29 1.66 15.39
CA ASN A 18 7.25 0.56 15.58
C ASN A 18 6.67 -0.85 15.37
N GLN A 19 5.41 -0.97 14.98
CA GLN A 19 4.81 -2.28 14.77
C GLN A 19 5.20 -2.84 13.41
N LYS A 20 5.96 -3.94 13.43
CA LYS A 20 6.08 -4.82 12.26
C LYS A 20 4.67 -5.29 11.90
N GLU A 21 4.31 -5.16 10.62
CA GLU A 21 2.97 -5.51 10.16
C GLU A 21 2.70 -6.98 10.50
N SER A 22 1.81 -7.22 11.46
CA SER A 22 1.49 -8.57 11.91
C SER A 22 0.68 -9.28 10.83
N GLN A 23 0.96 -10.58 10.63
CA GLN A 23 0.24 -11.41 9.67
C GLN A 23 -1.28 -11.45 9.94
N THR A 24 -1.70 -11.16 11.17
CA THR A 24 -3.10 -11.01 11.55
C THR A 24 -3.49 -9.53 11.57
N ARG A 25 -4.01 -9.02 10.45
CA ARG A 25 -4.57 -7.66 10.37
C ARG A 25 -5.84 -7.57 11.21
N GLN A 26 -5.84 -6.75 12.26
CA GLN A 26 -7.03 -6.43 13.05
C GLN A 26 -7.78 -5.26 12.41
N TRP A 27 -8.83 -5.59 11.66
CA TRP A 27 -9.67 -4.60 11.01
C TRP A 27 -10.61 -3.92 12.00
N ILE A 28 -10.64 -2.60 11.96
CA ILE A 28 -11.53 -1.79 12.78
C ILE A 28 -12.96 -1.92 12.28
N ASN A 29 -13.87 -2.22 13.20
CA ASN A 29 -15.30 -2.22 12.90
C ASN A 29 -15.83 -0.78 12.94
N LEU A 30 -16.06 -0.21 11.75
CA LEU A 30 -16.58 1.16 11.59
C LEU A 30 -18.01 1.35 12.12
N ARG A 31 -18.74 0.28 12.48
CA ARG A 31 -20.06 0.37 13.11
C ARG A 31 -19.97 0.61 14.62
N ASN A 32 -18.84 0.24 15.22
CA ASN A 32 -18.58 0.53 16.63
C ASN A 32 -18.06 1.96 16.75
N ARG A 33 -18.44 2.67 17.81
CA ARG A 33 -17.76 3.93 18.13
C ARG A 33 -16.28 3.62 18.34
N LEU A 34 -15.43 4.40 17.68
CA LEU A 34 -14.01 4.43 18.00
C LEU A 34 -13.93 4.99 19.41
N SER A 35 -13.80 4.11 20.40
CA SER A 35 -13.53 4.52 21.77
C SER A 35 -12.13 5.12 21.76
N GLY A 36 -12.03 6.42 21.50
CA GLY A 36 -10.95 7.19 22.09
C GLY A 36 -11.02 6.93 23.58
N ASP A 37 -9.88 6.71 24.20
CA ASP A 37 -9.68 6.52 25.62
C ASP A 37 -10.10 7.80 26.37
N SER A 38 -11.40 8.10 26.37
CA SER A 38 -12.02 9.16 27.14
C SER A 38 -12.31 8.59 28.51
N GLY A 39 -11.24 8.33 29.27
CA GLY A 39 -11.42 7.87 30.64
C GLY A 39 -10.24 7.18 31.28
N SER A 40 -9.03 7.76 31.27
CA SER A 40 -8.21 7.97 32.48
C SER A 40 -6.77 8.34 32.13
N SER A 41 -6.28 9.41 32.77
CA SER A 41 -4.86 9.75 32.93
C SER A 41 -4.10 10.28 31.69
N GLY A 42 -4.22 11.59 31.48
CA GLY A 42 -3.05 12.50 31.35
C GLY A 42 -2.09 12.36 30.17
N SER A 43 -2.26 11.42 29.26
CA SER A 43 -1.45 11.28 28.04
C SER A 43 -2.36 11.21 26.83
N GLY A 44 -2.32 12.21 25.96
CA GLY A 44 -3.10 12.26 24.73
C GLY A 44 -2.62 11.20 23.74
N ILE A 45 -3.08 9.96 23.89
CA ILE A 45 -2.77 8.88 22.96
C ILE A 45 -3.47 9.19 21.63
N GLN A 46 -2.70 9.63 20.63
CA GLN A 46 -3.20 9.80 19.28
C GLN A 46 -3.52 8.42 18.69
N LEU A 47 -4.80 8.19 18.38
CA LEU A 47 -5.23 7.02 17.61
C LEU A 47 -4.67 7.13 16.19
N MET A 48 -3.63 6.36 15.90
CA MET A 48 -3.06 6.29 14.56
C MET A 48 -3.70 5.12 13.80
N LEU A 49 -4.29 5.43 12.64
CA LEU A 49 -4.99 4.46 11.80
C LEU A 49 -4.32 4.42 10.43
N ALA A 50 -4.20 3.23 9.86
CA ALA A 50 -3.77 3.06 8.47
C ALA A 50 -4.94 2.59 7.60
N LEU A 51 -5.13 3.28 6.47
CA LEU A 51 -6.04 2.84 5.41
C LEU A 51 -5.35 1.78 4.57
N ARG A 52 -5.98 0.61 4.42
CA ARG A 52 -5.44 -0.53 3.67
C ARG A 52 -6.46 -1.11 2.72
N VAL A 53 -5.99 -1.70 1.62
CA VAL A 53 -6.81 -2.55 0.77
C VAL A 53 -7.15 -3.82 1.53
N LYS A 54 -8.45 -4.08 1.70
CA LYS A 54 -8.99 -5.27 2.37
C LYS A 54 -9.41 -6.32 1.34
N PHE A 55 -10.01 -5.88 0.24
CA PHE A 55 -10.49 -6.75 -0.83
C PHE A 55 -9.81 -6.35 -2.14
N TRP A 56 -9.00 -7.27 -2.66
CA TRP A 56 -8.35 -7.09 -3.95
C TRP A 56 -9.33 -7.43 -5.06
N VAL A 57 -9.57 -6.47 -5.95
CA VAL A 57 -10.41 -6.63 -7.14
C VAL A 57 -9.59 -6.37 -8.40
N PRO A 58 -9.95 -6.97 -9.54
CA PRO A 58 -9.33 -6.63 -10.82
C PRO A 58 -9.42 -5.14 -11.16
N VAL A 59 -8.36 -4.59 -11.75
CA VAL A 59 -8.24 -3.14 -12.05
C VAL A 59 -9.37 -2.55 -12.90
N HIS A 60 -10.04 -3.37 -13.71
CA HIS A 60 -11.17 -2.95 -14.54
C HIS A 60 -12.47 -2.70 -13.74
N PHE A 61 -12.55 -3.18 -12.50
CA PHE A 61 -13.64 -2.82 -11.59
C PHE A 61 -13.38 -1.52 -10.85
N ILE A 62 -12.13 -1.00 -10.90
CA ILE A 62 -11.75 0.25 -10.24
C ILE A 62 -12.02 1.42 -11.18
N LEU A 63 -13.02 2.22 -10.84
CA LEU A 63 -13.47 3.35 -11.66
C LEU A 63 -12.71 4.63 -11.35
N GLN A 64 -12.27 4.82 -10.11
CA GLN A 64 -11.56 6.03 -9.68
C GLN A 64 -10.04 5.86 -9.75
N GLU A 65 -9.37 6.82 -10.39
CA GLU A 65 -7.90 6.82 -10.48
C GLU A 65 -7.23 6.93 -9.09
N SER A 66 -7.85 7.66 -8.16
CA SER A 66 -7.39 7.74 -6.77
C SER A 66 -7.38 6.37 -6.08
N VAL A 67 -8.42 5.56 -6.29
CA VAL A 67 -8.54 4.20 -5.75
C VAL A 67 -7.49 3.30 -6.38
N ARG A 68 -7.28 3.41 -7.69
CA ARG A 68 -6.22 2.68 -8.41
C ARG A 68 -4.83 2.98 -7.86
N ASN A 69 -4.55 4.25 -7.58
CA ASN A 69 -3.28 4.67 -6.98
C ASN A 69 -3.10 4.10 -5.57
N LEU A 70 -4.15 4.08 -4.74
CA LEU A 70 -4.08 3.46 -3.41
C LEU A 70 -3.81 1.95 -3.48
N PHE A 71 -4.43 1.25 -4.43
CA PHE A 71 -4.14 -0.16 -4.70
C PHE A 71 -2.70 -0.38 -5.12
N TYR A 72 -2.20 0.44 -6.06
CA TYR A 72 -0.80 0.39 -6.50
C TYR A 72 0.17 0.61 -5.34
N MET A 73 -0.05 1.65 -4.52
CA MET A 73 0.82 1.98 -3.38
C MET A 73 0.89 0.83 -2.37
N GLN A 74 -0.24 0.16 -2.09
CA GLN A 74 -0.27 -1.01 -1.22
C GLN A 74 0.47 -2.20 -1.86
N ALA A 75 0.22 -2.51 -3.13
CA ALA A 75 0.87 -3.62 -3.83
C ALA A 75 2.39 -3.43 -3.91
N ARG A 76 2.84 -2.21 -4.21
CA ARG A 76 4.25 -1.81 -4.21
C ARG A 76 4.90 -2.06 -2.85
N ARG A 77 4.24 -1.65 -1.77
CA ARG A 77 4.73 -1.88 -0.41
C ARG A 77 4.81 -3.37 -0.11
N ASP A 78 3.79 -4.15 -0.47
CA ASP A 78 3.75 -5.60 -0.23
C ASP A 78 4.86 -6.33 -1.03
N LEU A 79 5.18 -5.86 -2.23
CA LEU A 79 6.30 -6.35 -3.03
C LEU A 79 7.66 -6.04 -2.39
N LEU A 80 7.86 -4.81 -1.91
CA LEU A 80 9.11 -4.38 -1.26
C LEU A 80 9.32 -5.07 0.10
N GLU A 81 8.24 -5.36 0.82
CA GLU A 81 8.28 -6.10 2.10
C GLU A 81 8.35 -7.63 1.88
N GLY A 82 8.39 -8.11 0.63
CA GLY A 82 8.52 -9.53 0.30
C GLY A 82 7.27 -10.36 0.58
N ARG A 83 6.12 -9.72 0.79
CA ARG A 83 4.81 -10.38 1.00
C ARG A 83 4.15 -10.78 -0.29
N LEU A 84 4.49 -10.09 -1.38
CA LEU A 84 4.13 -10.45 -2.73
C LEU A 84 5.39 -10.91 -3.45
N THR A 85 5.35 -12.08 -4.09
CA THR A 85 6.47 -12.61 -4.86
C THR A 85 6.02 -12.97 -6.27
N ALA A 86 6.91 -12.77 -7.24
CA ALA A 86 6.69 -13.27 -8.60
C ALA A 86 7.00 -14.77 -8.63
N PRO A 87 6.26 -15.57 -9.42
CA PRO A 87 6.53 -17.00 -9.54
C PRO A 87 7.85 -17.31 -10.27
N ASP A 88 8.30 -16.40 -11.14
CA ASP A 88 9.47 -16.56 -11.98
C ASP A 88 10.32 -15.28 -12.07
N TRP A 89 11.60 -15.45 -12.41
CA TRP A 89 12.54 -14.33 -12.60
C TRP A 89 12.12 -13.35 -13.71
N SER A 90 11.47 -13.83 -14.78
CA SER A 90 11.00 -12.94 -15.85
C SER A 90 9.81 -12.11 -15.40
N GLY A 91 8.89 -12.71 -14.63
CA GLY A 91 7.79 -12.03 -13.96
C GLY A 91 8.30 -10.98 -12.97
N ALA A 92 9.31 -11.30 -12.17
CA ALA A 92 9.95 -10.35 -11.26
C ALA A 92 10.56 -9.16 -12.00
N ALA A 93 11.30 -9.41 -13.09
CA ALA A 93 11.90 -8.35 -13.91
C ALA A 93 10.83 -7.46 -14.56
N LYS A 94 9.76 -8.05 -15.10
CA LYS A 94 8.62 -7.30 -15.67
C LYS A 94 7.92 -6.45 -14.61
N LEU A 95 7.67 -7.01 -13.43
CA LEU A 95 7.06 -6.27 -12.32
C LEU A 95 7.93 -5.10 -11.88
N ALA A 96 9.25 -5.30 -11.75
CA ALA A 96 10.18 -4.23 -11.43
C ALA A 96 10.17 -3.12 -12.49
N ALA A 97 10.19 -3.49 -13.78
CA ALA A 97 10.11 -2.52 -14.87
C ALA A 97 8.81 -1.71 -14.86
N LEU A 98 7.67 -2.37 -14.64
CA LEU A 98 6.36 -1.71 -14.52
C LEU A 98 6.28 -0.80 -13.29
N LEU A 99 6.89 -1.20 -12.18
CA LEU A 99 6.97 -0.38 -10.97
C LEU A 99 7.78 0.90 -11.23
N CYS A 100 8.94 0.79 -11.88
CA CYS A 100 9.74 1.93 -12.28
C CYS A 100 8.94 2.88 -13.19
N GLN A 101 8.24 2.33 -14.17
CA GLN A 101 7.40 3.12 -15.08
C GLN A 101 6.28 3.85 -14.33
N ALA A 102 5.62 3.19 -13.38
CA ALA A 102 4.58 3.79 -12.55
C ALA A 102 5.12 4.85 -11.59
N ASP A 103 6.35 4.69 -11.09
CA ASP A 103 7.08 5.69 -10.30
C ASP A 103 7.58 6.87 -11.17
N GLY A 104 7.31 6.86 -12.49
CA GLY A 104 7.65 7.94 -13.42
C GLY A 104 9.06 7.85 -14.00
N LEU A 105 9.81 6.76 -13.72
CA LEU A 105 11.10 6.53 -14.34
C LEU A 105 10.89 6.23 -15.82
N ARG A 106 11.39 7.14 -16.67
CA ARG A 106 11.50 6.89 -18.10
C ARG A 106 12.83 6.24 -18.39
N PHE A 107 12.81 5.27 -19.29
CA PHE A 107 14.04 4.72 -19.81
C PHE A 107 14.90 5.85 -20.38
N ASN A 108 16.12 5.94 -19.89
CA ASN A 108 17.10 6.89 -20.36
C ASN A 108 18.38 6.11 -20.70
N GLU A 109 18.73 6.10 -21.97
CA GLU A 109 19.91 5.40 -22.48
C GLU A 109 21.20 5.91 -21.83
N SER A 110 21.24 7.20 -21.45
CA SER A 110 22.39 7.78 -20.75
C SER A 110 22.58 7.24 -19.32
N SER A 111 21.54 6.67 -18.71
CA SER A 111 21.62 6.02 -17.39
C SER A 111 22.19 4.59 -17.45
N LEU A 112 22.41 4.02 -18.64
CA LEU A 112 23.04 2.71 -18.82
C LEU A 112 24.55 2.74 -18.63
N LYS A 113 25.17 3.93 -18.59
CA LYS A 113 26.59 4.10 -18.29
C LYS A 113 26.81 4.01 -16.78
N ALA A 114 26.70 2.80 -16.24
CA ALA A 114 27.43 2.49 -15.02
C ALA A 114 28.88 2.30 -15.44
N ASP A 115 29.74 3.27 -15.12
CA ASP A 115 31.17 3.02 -15.10
C ASP A 115 31.40 1.94 -14.05
N CYS A 116 31.47 0.68 -14.47
CA CYS A 116 31.98 -0.39 -13.64
C CYS A 116 33.44 -0.05 -13.36
N SER A 117 33.69 0.59 -12.21
CA SER A 117 35.04 0.73 -11.65
C SER A 117 35.51 -0.62 -11.09
N CYS A 118 35.56 -1.62 -11.96
CA CYS A 118 36.37 -2.81 -11.73
C CYS A 118 37.81 -2.41 -12.07
N GLY A 119 38.52 -1.90 -11.06
CA GLY A 119 39.98 -1.85 -11.05
C GLY A 119 40.57 -3.22 -10.80
#